data_AF-A0AAN6EFI4-F1
#
_entry.id   AF-A0AAN6EFI4-F1
#
_cell.length_a   1.000
_cell.length_b   1.000
_cell.length_c   1.000
_cell.angle_alpha   90.00
_cell.angle_beta   90.00
_cell.angle_gamma   90.00
#
_symmetry.space_group_name_H-M   'P 1'
#
loop_
_entity.id
_entity.type
_entity.pdbx_description
1 polymer ?
#
loop_
_entity_poly.entity_id
_entity_poly.type
_entity_poly.pdbx_seq_one_letter_code
_entity_poly.pdbx_strand_id
1 'polypeptide(L)'
;MELMQAIKQATMPTDSPLLQLDPDMSARDAQLVSTQKGRKLRCLGDLLVLSDSQLKSVFGPLHADPSTVERWCEGTRALPLLDVSVTPGFTMDGGSSKPQKPTSLNGLEPLTQYSITITLSHAPYKTLFKAPRMIKEVGQAYTPRFGKVQYEGWWAVLAQDTELLAVKRISMQGKSESTGVWANNGEVRAEGSKNAKKTESRTAKLMFITPETQGAYVLKLLVMSDAYLGLDQEYDVNITVGENQMTLSADASVISKEKLAEYQ
;
A
#
# COMPACT_ATOMS: atom_id res chain seq x y z
N MET A 1 13.00 -8.87 0.95
CA MET A 1 12.89 -7.74 -0.02
C MET A 1 13.72 -6.54 0.40
N GLU A 2 13.89 -6.32 1.71
CA GLU A 2 14.64 -5.22 2.34
C GLU A 2 16.04 -4.93 1.75
N LEU A 3 16.85 -5.95 1.45
CA LEU A 3 18.18 -5.74 0.84
C LEU A 3 18.12 -4.96 -0.48
N MET A 4 17.09 -5.18 -1.31
CA MET A 4 16.94 -4.46 -2.57
C MET A 4 16.53 -3.00 -2.35
N GLN A 5 15.69 -2.74 -1.34
CA GLN A 5 15.31 -1.39 -0.94
C GLN A 5 16.55 -0.62 -0.45
N ALA A 6 17.35 -1.24 0.43
CA ALA A 6 18.62 -0.74 0.95
C ALA A 6 19.60 -0.36 -0.18
N ILE A 7 19.77 -1.24 -1.18
CA ILE A 7 20.61 -0.95 -2.35
C ILE A 7 20.11 0.28 -3.13
N LYS A 8 18.80 0.38 -3.41
CA LYS A 8 18.24 1.50 -4.17
C LYS A 8 18.29 2.83 -3.41
N GLN A 9 18.19 2.79 -2.08
CA GLN A 9 18.30 3.98 -1.24
C GLN A 9 19.73 4.30 -0.79
N ALA A 10 20.70 3.42 -1.10
CA ALA A 10 22.07 3.49 -0.61
C ALA A 10 22.15 3.65 0.91
N THR A 11 21.41 2.81 1.62
CA THR A 11 21.33 2.74 3.08
C THR A 11 21.52 1.29 3.54
N MET A 12 21.76 1.07 4.83
CA MET A 12 21.72 -0.28 5.43
C MET A 12 20.28 -0.65 5.81
N PRO A 13 19.90 -1.94 5.79
CA PRO A 13 18.58 -2.39 6.27
C PRO A 13 18.25 -1.90 7.68
N THR A 14 19.28 -1.78 8.53
CA THR A 14 19.17 -1.35 9.92
C THR A 14 19.09 0.17 10.11
N ASP A 15 19.32 0.95 9.05
CA ASP A 15 19.31 2.40 9.13
C ASP A 15 17.87 2.94 9.25
N SER A 16 17.73 4.18 9.72
CA SER A 16 16.43 4.83 9.74
C SER A 16 15.92 5.05 8.31
N PRO A 17 14.68 4.63 7.98
CA PRO A 17 14.07 4.91 6.68
C PRO A 17 13.98 6.40 6.34
N LEU A 18 14.06 7.29 7.35
CA LEU A 18 14.05 8.74 7.15
C LEU A 18 15.27 9.25 6.38
N LEU A 19 16.39 8.52 6.40
CA LEU A 19 17.60 8.91 5.65
C LEU A 19 17.39 8.91 4.12
N GLN A 20 16.30 8.31 3.64
CA GLN A 20 15.94 8.33 2.22
C GLN A 20 15.27 9.65 1.79
N LEU A 21 14.87 10.51 2.74
CA LEU A 21 14.17 11.76 2.45
C LEU A 21 15.07 12.81 1.80
N ASP A 22 16.35 12.84 2.16
CA ASP A 22 17.32 13.77 1.59
C ASP A 22 18.75 13.23 1.72
N PRO A 23 19.62 13.38 0.70
CA PRO A 23 21.00 12.94 0.75
C PRO A 23 21.87 13.53 1.87
N ASP A 24 21.51 14.70 2.39
CA ASP A 24 22.26 15.39 3.43
C ASP A 24 21.65 15.19 4.83
N MET A 25 20.52 14.48 4.96
CA MET A 25 19.95 14.18 6.28
C MET A 25 20.92 13.29 7.06
N SER A 26 21.28 13.72 8.27
CA SER A 26 22.14 12.93 9.16
C SER A 26 21.35 11.91 9.97
N ALA A 27 22.03 10.86 10.46
CA ALA A 27 21.44 9.90 11.39
C ALA A 27 20.90 10.57 12.67
N ARG A 28 21.55 11.66 13.12
CA ARG A 28 21.10 12.46 14.25
C ARG A 28 19.76 13.15 13.96
N ASP A 29 19.62 13.76 12.79
CA ASP A 29 18.37 14.42 12.40
C ASP A 29 17.23 13.42 12.33
N ALA A 30 17.47 12.26 11.68
CA ALA A 30 16.51 11.17 11.61
C ALA A 30 16.07 10.67 13.00
N GLN A 31 17.00 10.58 13.95
CA GLN A 31 16.69 10.21 15.33
C GLN A 31 15.90 11.29 16.08
N LEU A 32 16.13 12.57 15.80
CA LEU A 32 15.38 13.66 16.41
C LEU A 32 13.94 13.72 15.91
N VAL A 33 13.70 13.36 14.64
CA VAL A 33 12.33 13.23 14.09
C VAL A 33 11.53 12.21 14.87
N SER A 34 12.11 11.04 15.16
CA SER A 34 11.40 9.95 15.87
C SER A 34 11.20 10.19 17.36
N THR A 35 11.94 11.13 17.96
CA THR A 35 11.95 11.39 19.41
C THR A 35 11.25 12.69 19.82
N GLN A 36 10.59 13.40 18.88
CA GLN A 36 9.88 14.64 19.20
C GLN A 36 8.78 14.43 20.25
N LYS A 37 8.87 15.16 21.36
CA LYS A 37 7.90 15.14 22.44
C LYS A 37 6.52 15.58 21.96
N GLY A 38 5.50 14.77 22.25
CA GLY A 38 4.09 15.11 21.99
C GLY A 38 3.53 14.63 20.65
N ARG A 39 4.33 13.99 19.78
CA ARG A 39 3.84 13.33 18.56
C ARG A 39 4.17 11.85 18.59
N LYS A 40 3.22 11.00 18.21
CA LYS A 40 3.41 9.56 18.06
C LYS A 40 3.77 9.24 16.61
N LEU A 41 4.98 9.58 16.18
CA LEU A 41 5.53 9.09 14.92
C LEU A 41 6.11 7.68 15.16
N ARG A 42 5.42 6.65 14.70
CA ARG A 42 5.80 5.24 14.86
C ARG A 42 6.57 4.73 13.65
N CYS A 43 6.22 5.21 12.47
CA CYS A 43 6.83 4.80 11.21
C CYS A 43 6.86 5.95 10.20
N LEU A 44 7.59 5.74 9.11
CA LEU A 44 7.64 6.67 7.98
C LEU A 44 6.26 6.97 7.39
N GLY A 45 5.35 5.97 7.39
CA GLY A 45 3.98 6.13 6.93
C GLY A 45 3.18 7.20 7.70
N ASP A 46 3.45 7.40 8.99
CA ASP A 46 2.80 8.45 9.78
C ASP A 46 3.15 9.86 9.26
N LEU A 47 4.31 10.05 8.60
CA LEU A 47 4.67 11.33 7.95
C LEU A 47 3.92 11.55 6.64
N LEU A 48 3.65 10.49 5.87
CA LEU A 48 3.02 10.60 4.55
C LEU A 48 1.60 11.16 4.62
N VAL A 49 0.90 10.91 5.73
CA VAL A 49 -0.49 11.34 5.96
C VAL A 49 -0.62 12.75 6.57
N LEU A 50 0.49 13.36 7.00
CA LEU A 50 0.46 14.71 7.56
C LEU A 50 0.16 15.75 6.47
N SER A 51 -0.45 16.88 6.86
CA SER A 51 -0.55 18.06 6.00
C SER A 51 0.79 18.79 5.89
N ASP A 52 0.92 19.71 4.93
CA ASP A 52 2.17 20.46 4.74
C ASP A 52 2.57 21.30 5.96
N SER A 53 1.60 21.90 6.66
CA SER A 53 1.86 22.66 7.89
C SER A 53 2.28 21.73 9.04
N GLN A 54 1.70 20.53 9.09
CA GLN A 54 2.09 19.51 10.06
C GLN A 54 3.51 18.99 9.78
N LEU A 55 3.89 18.77 8.51
CA LEU A 55 5.26 18.40 8.13
C LEU A 55 6.27 19.49 8.48
N LYS A 56 5.98 20.75 8.15
CA LYS A 56 6.85 21.89 8.53
C LYS A 56 7.03 21.99 10.04
N SER A 57 6.00 21.72 10.83
CA SER A 57 6.13 21.72 12.29
C SER A 57 6.86 20.50 12.85
N VAL A 58 6.94 19.37 12.12
CA VAL A 58 7.86 18.27 12.48
C VAL A 58 9.30 18.69 12.22
N PHE A 59 9.62 19.13 11.01
CA PHE A 59 11.00 19.33 10.59
C PHE A 59 11.60 20.69 10.99
N GLY A 60 10.78 21.73 11.11
CA GLY A 60 11.21 23.10 11.41
C GLY A 60 12.06 23.25 12.68
N PRO A 61 11.69 22.63 13.81
CA PRO A 61 12.52 22.69 15.02
C PRO A 61 13.85 21.93 14.94
N LEU A 62 14.03 21.07 13.93
CA LEU A 62 15.17 20.14 13.85
C LEU A 62 16.35 20.73 13.11
N HIS A 63 16.14 21.74 12.26
CA HIS A 63 17.19 22.34 11.47
C HIS A 63 16.97 23.85 11.32
N ALA A 64 18.02 24.64 11.53
CA ALA A 64 17.93 26.10 11.51
C ALA A 64 17.73 26.67 10.09
N ASP A 65 18.27 25.99 9.07
CA ASP A 65 18.11 26.40 7.67
C ASP A 65 16.75 25.98 7.11
N PRO A 66 15.88 26.93 6.71
CA PRO A 66 14.57 26.64 6.14
C PRO A 66 14.62 25.87 4.81
N SER A 67 15.70 26.01 4.03
CA SER A 67 15.81 25.34 2.73
C SER A 67 15.97 23.83 2.90
N THR A 68 16.73 23.40 3.91
CA THR A 68 16.86 21.99 4.29
C THR A 68 15.54 21.41 4.80
N VAL A 69 14.79 22.16 5.61
CA VAL A 69 13.45 21.77 6.07
C VAL A 69 12.49 21.58 4.89
N GLU A 70 12.54 22.48 3.91
CA GLU A 70 11.74 22.37 2.69
C GLU A 70 12.10 21.12 1.89
N ARG A 71 13.40 20.83 1.69
CA ARG A 71 13.86 19.59 1.03
C ARG A 71 13.37 18.33 1.72
N TRP A 72 13.36 18.26 3.05
CA TRP A 72 12.83 17.09 3.77
C TRP A 72 11.32 16.93 3.58
N CYS A 73 10.58 18.04 3.51
CA CYS A 73 9.16 18.01 3.18
C CYS A 73 8.93 17.54 1.74
N GLU A 74 9.70 18.07 0.77
CA GLU A 74 9.66 17.66 -0.64
C GLU A 74 9.99 16.17 -0.79
N GLY A 75 11.04 15.68 -0.12
CA GLY A 75 11.40 14.27 -0.07
C GLY A 75 10.31 13.40 0.52
N THR A 76 9.63 13.86 1.57
CA THR A 76 8.48 13.14 2.15
C THR A 76 7.33 13.02 1.15
N ARG A 77 7.05 14.07 0.37
CA ARG A 77 6.02 14.05 -0.68
C ARG A 77 6.42 13.26 -1.91
N ALA A 78 7.71 13.05 -2.12
CA ALA A 78 8.24 12.21 -3.17
C ALA A 78 7.95 10.72 -2.94
N LEU A 79 7.74 10.34 -1.68
CA LEU A 79 7.45 8.96 -1.31
C LEU A 79 6.00 8.58 -1.64
N PRO A 80 5.76 7.34 -2.09
CA PRO A 80 4.42 6.89 -2.45
C PRO A 80 3.58 6.59 -1.21
N LEU A 81 2.44 7.26 -1.09
CA LEU A 81 1.35 6.81 -0.23
C LEU A 81 0.45 5.90 -1.08
N LEU A 82 0.44 4.60 -0.81
CA LEU A 82 -0.38 3.64 -1.56
C LEU A 82 -1.72 3.40 -0.89
N ASP A 83 -2.77 3.40 -1.72
CA ASP A 83 -4.05 2.79 -1.44
C ASP A 83 -4.08 1.39 -2.06
N VAL A 84 -4.46 0.39 -1.25
CA VAL A 84 -4.47 -1.03 -1.61
C VAL A 84 -5.87 -1.56 -1.42
N SER A 85 -6.44 -2.12 -2.49
CA SER A 85 -7.72 -2.84 -2.41
C SER A 85 -7.57 -4.28 -2.86
N VAL A 86 -8.29 -5.17 -2.18
CA VAL A 86 -8.32 -6.59 -2.45
C VAL A 86 -9.76 -6.98 -2.79
N THR A 87 -9.93 -7.64 -3.93
CA THR A 87 -11.25 -8.12 -4.38
C THR A 87 -11.18 -9.58 -4.80
N PRO A 88 -12.27 -10.36 -4.67
CA PRO A 88 -12.32 -11.71 -5.21
C PRO A 88 -12.05 -11.74 -6.73
N GLY A 89 -11.18 -12.66 -7.15
CA GLY A 89 -10.85 -12.96 -8.55
C GLY A 89 -11.71 -14.10 -9.11
N PHE A 90 -11.21 -14.88 -10.06
CA PHE A 90 -11.93 -16.03 -10.63
C PHE A 90 -11.57 -17.35 -9.92
N THR A 91 -12.48 -18.32 -9.98
CA THR A 91 -12.20 -19.75 -9.71
C THR A 91 -11.75 -20.41 -11.02
N MET A 92 -10.80 -21.35 -10.94
CA MET A 92 -10.28 -22.05 -12.12
C MET A 92 -10.71 -23.53 -12.21
N ASP A 93 -11.50 -24.05 -11.27
CA ASP A 93 -11.86 -25.47 -11.29
C ASP A 93 -13.27 -25.74 -10.80
N GLY A 94 -13.90 -26.74 -11.42
CA GLY A 94 -15.28 -27.15 -11.15
C GLY A 94 -16.06 -27.57 -12.40
N GLY A 95 -15.51 -28.46 -13.24
CA GLY A 95 -16.24 -29.23 -14.27
C GLY A 95 -17.04 -28.45 -15.33
N SER A 96 -17.04 -27.12 -15.28
CA SER A 96 -17.85 -26.22 -16.07
C SER A 96 -16.94 -25.33 -16.91
N SER A 97 -17.28 -25.16 -18.18
CA SER A 97 -16.43 -24.54 -19.19
C SER A 97 -16.24 -23.02 -19.04
N LYS A 98 -16.69 -22.40 -17.94
CA LYS A 98 -16.64 -20.95 -17.74
C LYS A 98 -16.07 -20.55 -16.37
N PRO A 99 -15.12 -19.60 -16.33
CA PRO A 99 -14.59 -19.07 -15.07
C PRO A 99 -15.68 -18.35 -14.30
N GLN A 100 -15.94 -18.78 -13.06
CA GLN A 100 -16.88 -18.13 -12.16
C GLN A 100 -16.15 -17.10 -11.30
N LYS A 101 -16.74 -15.91 -11.11
CA LYS A 101 -16.22 -14.90 -10.18
C LYS A 101 -17.07 -14.98 -8.90
N PRO A 102 -16.54 -15.45 -7.76
CA PRO A 102 -17.27 -15.43 -6.51
C PRO A 102 -17.50 -13.99 -6.08
N THR A 103 -18.66 -13.75 -5.46
CA THR A 103 -19.07 -12.43 -4.98
C THR A 103 -18.32 -12.01 -3.71
N SER A 104 -17.77 -12.98 -2.97
CA SER A 104 -17.03 -12.77 -1.73
C SER A 104 -15.96 -13.84 -1.54
N LEU A 105 -15.09 -13.69 -0.53
CA LEU A 105 -14.13 -14.71 -0.10
C LEU A 105 -14.70 -15.66 0.97
N ASN A 106 -16.02 -15.69 1.13
CA ASN A 106 -16.73 -16.60 2.04
C ASN A 106 -17.40 -17.72 1.26
N GLY A 107 -17.48 -18.90 1.85
CA GLY A 107 -18.11 -20.07 1.22
C GLY A 107 -17.29 -20.67 0.08
N LEU A 108 -15.97 -20.59 0.16
CA LEU A 108 -15.09 -21.17 -0.85
C LEU A 108 -15.08 -22.70 -0.74
N GLU A 109 -14.97 -23.40 -1.86
CA GLU A 109 -14.87 -24.85 -1.88
C GLU A 109 -13.49 -25.30 -1.38
N PRO A 110 -13.39 -26.38 -0.59
CA PRO A 110 -12.09 -26.95 -0.18
C PRO A 110 -11.29 -27.47 -1.37
N LEU A 111 -9.95 -27.40 -1.30
CA LEU A 111 -9.03 -27.89 -2.34
C LEU A 111 -9.26 -27.32 -3.75
N THR A 112 -9.92 -26.16 -3.84
CA THR A 112 -10.24 -25.50 -5.11
C THR A 112 -9.35 -24.28 -5.33
N GLN A 113 -8.93 -24.06 -6.57
CA GLN A 113 -8.09 -22.93 -6.91
C GLN A 113 -8.92 -21.65 -7.10
N TYR A 114 -8.62 -20.63 -6.30
CA TYR A 114 -9.21 -19.30 -6.36
C TYR A 114 -8.15 -18.25 -6.66
N SER A 115 -8.61 -17.04 -6.96
CA SER A 115 -7.73 -15.88 -7.04
C SER A 115 -8.27 -14.69 -6.28
N ILE A 116 -7.35 -13.82 -5.87
CA ILE A 116 -7.64 -12.46 -5.42
C ILE A 116 -7.02 -11.48 -6.41
N THR A 117 -7.73 -10.39 -6.67
CA THR A 117 -7.23 -9.26 -7.46
C THR A 117 -6.85 -8.13 -6.51
N ILE A 118 -5.57 -7.75 -6.55
CA ILE A 118 -5.00 -6.66 -5.77
C ILE A 118 -4.90 -5.46 -6.70
N THR A 119 -5.43 -4.32 -6.26
CA THR A 119 -5.32 -3.04 -6.97
C THR A 119 -4.52 -2.07 -6.12
N LEU A 120 -3.42 -1.57 -6.66
CA LEU A 120 -2.59 -0.52 -6.07
C LEU A 120 -2.86 0.80 -6.76
N SER A 121 -2.99 1.87 -6.01
CA SER A 121 -3.05 3.24 -6.54
C SER A 121 -2.37 4.22 -5.60
N HIS A 122 -1.84 5.33 -6.12
CA HIS A 122 -1.29 6.38 -5.25
C HIS A 122 -2.44 7.17 -4.63
N ALA A 123 -2.50 7.20 -3.31
CA ALA A 123 -3.49 8.00 -2.58
C ALA A 123 -3.31 9.49 -2.92
N PRO A 124 -4.40 10.22 -3.22
CA PRO A 124 -4.30 11.63 -3.54
C PRO A 124 -3.90 12.42 -2.29
N TYR A 125 -2.94 13.32 -2.43
CA TYR A 125 -2.62 14.31 -1.42
C TYR A 125 -2.55 15.71 -2.03
N LYS A 126 -2.90 16.71 -1.24
CA LYS A 126 -2.72 18.12 -1.62
C LYS A 126 -1.42 18.61 -1.00
N THR A 127 -0.51 19.07 -1.85
CA THR A 127 0.77 19.65 -1.43
C THR A 127 1.00 20.97 -2.16
N LEU A 128 1.65 21.90 -1.49
CA LEU A 128 2.24 23.11 -2.06
C LEU A 128 3.76 22.97 -2.26
N PHE A 129 4.36 21.91 -1.74
CA PHE A 129 5.77 21.59 -2.00
C PHE A 129 5.99 21.22 -3.46
N LYS A 130 7.17 21.54 -3.97
CA LYS A 130 7.56 21.18 -5.33
C LYS A 130 7.85 19.68 -5.39
N ALA A 131 7.50 19.05 -6.51
CA ALA A 131 7.98 17.70 -6.78
C ALA A 131 9.51 17.72 -6.96
N PRO A 132 10.26 16.76 -6.40
CA PRO A 132 11.69 16.69 -6.64
C PRO A 132 12.01 16.57 -8.13
N ARG A 133 13.03 17.30 -8.59
CA ARG A 133 13.41 17.38 -10.02
C ARG A 133 13.73 16.02 -10.67
N MET A 134 14.06 15.02 -9.86
CA MET A 134 14.40 13.67 -10.33
C MET A 134 13.18 12.83 -10.72
N ILE A 135 11.99 13.14 -10.19
CA ILE A 135 10.74 12.47 -10.58
C ILE A 135 10.16 13.22 -11.77
N LYS A 136 10.25 12.61 -12.95
CA LYS A 136 9.83 13.22 -14.22
C LYS A 136 8.57 12.58 -14.80
N GLU A 137 8.26 11.35 -14.43
CA GLU A 137 7.11 10.61 -14.93
C GLU A 137 6.52 9.70 -13.85
N VAL A 138 5.30 9.22 -14.12
CA VAL A 138 4.56 8.37 -13.19
C VAL A 138 5.31 7.05 -12.95
N GLY A 139 5.37 6.64 -11.70
CA GLY A 139 6.00 5.40 -11.27
C GLY A 139 7.53 5.44 -11.22
N GLN A 140 8.19 6.59 -11.45
CA GLN A 140 9.61 6.74 -11.11
C GLN A 140 9.81 6.76 -9.59
N ALA A 141 10.80 6.02 -9.11
CA ALA A 141 11.11 5.94 -7.70
C ALA A 141 12.06 7.09 -7.26
N TYR A 142 11.73 7.74 -6.14
CA TYR A 142 12.61 8.70 -5.47
C TYR A 142 13.79 7.97 -4.83
N THR A 143 14.94 8.03 -5.50
CA THR A 143 16.17 7.32 -5.13
C THR A 143 17.37 8.26 -5.29
N PRO A 144 17.48 9.30 -4.43
CA PRO A 144 18.36 10.44 -4.69
C PRO A 144 19.86 10.11 -4.67
N ARG A 145 20.24 8.95 -4.12
CA ARG A 145 21.62 8.44 -4.09
C ARG A 145 21.92 7.43 -5.19
N PHE A 146 20.92 7.02 -5.98
CA PHE A 146 21.10 6.00 -7.01
C PHE A 146 21.42 6.66 -8.36
N GLY A 147 22.54 6.26 -8.98
CA GLY A 147 23.06 6.92 -10.19
C GLY A 147 22.24 6.69 -11.47
N LYS A 148 21.15 5.93 -11.41
CA LYS A 148 20.27 5.62 -12.56
C LYS A 148 18.82 5.84 -12.19
N VAL A 149 18.00 6.23 -13.15
CA VAL A 149 16.55 6.28 -12.96
C VAL A 149 16.05 4.90 -12.53
N GLN A 150 15.24 4.86 -11.48
CA GLN A 150 14.57 3.67 -10.98
C GLN A 150 13.06 3.86 -11.08
N TYR A 151 12.34 2.74 -11.13
CA TYR A 151 10.88 2.72 -11.10
C TYR A 151 10.40 1.95 -9.89
N GLU A 152 9.23 2.34 -9.39
CA GLU A 152 8.55 1.65 -8.31
C GLU A 152 8.09 0.27 -8.78
N GLY A 153 8.57 -0.76 -8.11
CA GLY A 153 7.95 -2.08 -8.13
C GLY A 153 7.47 -2.45 -6.73
N TRP A 154 6.36 -3.18 -6.70
CA TRP A 154 5.72 -3.65 -5.48
C TRP A 154 5.51 -5.15 -5.57
N TRP A 155 5.92 -5.89 -4.54
CA TRP A 155 5.67 -7.31 -4.42
C TRP A 155 4.41 -7.52 -3.61
N ALA A 156 3.39 -8.10 -4.24
CA ALA A 156 2.23 -8.62 -3.56
C ALA A 156 2.50 -10.09 -3.19
N VAL A 157 2.50 -10.38 -1.89
CA VAL A 157 2.83 -11.68 -1.31
C VAL A 157 1.66 -12.14 -0.47
N LEU A 158 1.03 -13.24 -0.85
CA LEU A 158 -0.01 -13.89 -0.07
C LEU A 158 0.61 -15.07 0.68
N ALA A 159 0.42 -15.11 1.98
CA ALA A 159 0.98 -16.12 2.86
C ALA A 159 -0.05 -16.59 3.90
N GLN A 160 0.17 -17.77 4.45
CA GLN A 160 -0.55 -18.29 5.61
C GLN A 160 0.49 -18.82 6.60
N ASP A 161 0.51 -18.27 7.82
CA ASP A 161 1.54 -18.56 8.82
C ASP A 161 2.97 -18.38 8.28
N THR A 162 3.68 -19.48 7.98
CA THR A 162 5.04 -19.49 7.42
C THR A 162 5.07 -19.94 5.96
N GLU A 163 3.92 -20.27 5.37
CA GLU A 163 3.79 -20.76 4.01
C GLU A 163 3.49 -19.63 3.04
N LEU A 164 4.25 -19.58 1.95
CA LEU A 164 4.04 -18.68 0.83
C LEU A 164 3.03 -19.30 -0.15
N LEU A 165 1.83 -18.70 -0.24
CA LEU A 165 0.78 -19.17 -1.15
C LEU A 165 0.96 -18.62 -2.56
N ALA A 166 1.28 -17.32 -2.67
CA ALA A 166 1.43 -16.66 -3.97
C ALA A 166 2.33 -15.43 -3.90
N VAL A 167 3.02 -15.13 -5.00
CA VAL A 167 3.83 -13.91 -5.14
C VAL A 167 3.73 -13.34 -6.55
N LYS A 168 3.58 -12.01 -6.65
CA LYS A 168 3.59 -11.29 -7.92
C LYS A 168 4.22 -9.91 -7.76
N ARG A 169 5.10 -9.54 -8.70
CA ARG A 169 5.61 -8.16 -8.83
C ARG A 169 4.65 -7.32 -9.66
N ILE A 170 4.34 -6.13 -9.16
CA ILE A 170 3.49 -5.09 -9.76
C ILE A 170 4.40 -3.92 -10.11
N SER A 171 4.48 -3.55 -11.38
CA SER A 171 5.24 -2.38 -11.85
C SER A 171 4.33 -1.16 -11.89
N MET A 172 4.78 -0.03 -11.33
CA MET A 172 4.06 1.24 -11.48
C MET A 172 4.46 2.00 -12.76
N GLN A 173 5.49 1.52 -13.47
CA GLN A 173 5.98 2.14 -14.72
C GLN A 173 4.94 2.07 -15.85
N GLY A 174 4.94 3.08 -16.72
CA GLY A 174 4.13 3.13 -17.93
C GLY A 174 2.75 3.75 -17.68
N LYS A 175 1.82 3.64 -18.64
CA LYS A 175 0.43 4.13 -18.48
C LYS A 175 -0.43 3.05 -17.85
N SER A 176 -1.35 3.41 -16.94
CA SER A 176 -2.37 2.49 -16.35
C SER A 176 -3.02 1.61 -17.43
N GLU A 177 -2.96 0.29 -17.28
CA GLU A 177 -3.78 -0.64 -18.09
C GLU A 177 -5.23 -0.57 -17.58
N SER A 178 -5.97 0.49 -17.93
CA SER A 178 -7.41 0.38 -17.89
C SER A 178 -7.83 -0.50 -19.07
N THR A 179 -8.18 -1.76 -18.82
CA THR A 179 -9.09 -2.61 -19.63
C THR A 179 -9.19 -2.20 -21.11
N GLY A 180 -8.46 -2.94 -21.95
CA GLY A 180 -8.03 -2.50 -23.28
C GLY A 180 -9.10 -1.99 -24.25
N VAL A 181 -8.74 -0.93 -24.96
CA VAL A 181 -8.96 -0.72 -26.41
C VAL A 181 -7.77 0.12 -26.88
N TRP A 182 -7.21 -0.21 -28.04
CA TRP A 182 -6.08 0.47 -28.63
C TRP A 182 -6.39 1.96 -28.83
N ALA A 183 -5.53 2.83 -28.32
CA ALA A 183 -5.48 4.23 -28.75
C ALA A 183 -4.01 4.62 -28.92
N ASN A 184 -3.51 4.37 -30.13
CA ASN A 184 -2.41 5.13 -30.68
C ASN A 184 -2.87 6.59 -30.74
N ASN A 185 -2.22 7.45 -29.97
CA ASN A 185 -1.62 8.71 -30.42
C ASN A 185 -1.35 9.58 -29.20
N GLY A 186 -0.09 9.97 -29.06
CA GLY A 186 0.34 10.88 -28.02
C GLY A 186 -0.32 12.23 -28.17
N GLU A 187 -1.11 12.62 -27.17
CA GLU A 187 -1.42 14.02 -26.91
C GLU A 187 -1.37 14.26 -25.40
N VAL A 188 -0.48 15.16 -25.01
CA VAL A 188 -0.46 15.81 -23.70
C VAL A 188 -1.59 16.84 -23.73
N ARG A 189 -2.66 16.62 -22.95
CA ARG A 189 -3.72 17.63 -22.78
C ARG A 189 -3.55 18.36 -21.45
N ALA A 190 -3.33 19.65 -21.56
CA ALA A 190 -3.36 20.61 -20.46
C ALA A 190 -4.80 20.99 -20.07
N GLU A 191 -4.91 21.35 -18.78
CA GLU A 191 -5.95 22.03 -18.00
C GLU A 191 -7.32 22.32 -18.63
N GLY A 192 -8.38 21.89 -17.92
CA GLY A 192 -9.74 22.43 -18.11
C GLY A 192 -10.91 21.45 -18.01
N SER A 193 -10.69 20.14 -17.85
CA SER A 193 -11.80 19.17 -17.82
C SER A 193 -12.32 18.90 -16.40
N LYS A 194 -13.63 19.04 -16.20
CA LYS A 194 -14.41 18.65 -15.00
C LYS A 194 -14.48 17.13 -14.79
N ASN A 195 -13.41 16.41 -15.11
CA ASN A 195 -13.26 14.99 -14.87
C ASN A 195 -12.17 14.83 -13.82
N ALA A 196 -12.55 14.34 -12.63
CA ALA A 196 -11.61 13.95 -11.60
C ALA A 196 -10.48 13.14 -12.23
N LYS A 197 -9.25 13.60 -12.02
CA LYS A 197 -8.01 12.93 -12.45
C LYS A 197 -8.10 11.49 -11.94
N LYS A 198 -8.46 10.54 -12.81
CA LYS A 198 -8.61 9.13 -12.45
C LYS A 198 -7.24 8.68 -11.98
N THR A 199 -7.10 8.42 -10.69
CA THR A 199 -5.87 7.92 -10.08
C THR A 199 -5.43 6.69 -10.87
N GLU A 200 -4.22 6.72 -11.41
CA GLU A 200 -3.67 5.56 -12.11
C GLU A 200 -3.56 4.39 -11.12
N SER A 201 -4.08 3.23 -11.53
CA SER A 201 -4.09 2.04 -10.69
C SER A 201 -3.47 0.86 -11.43
N ARG A 202 -2.82 -0.01 -10.67
CA ARG A 202 -2.20 -1.25 -11.16
C ARG A 202 -2.89 -2.42 -10.52
N THR A 203 -3.19 -3.44 -11.31
CA THR A 203 -3.82 -4.65 -10.81
C THR A 203 -2.91 -5.86 -10.99
N ALA A 204 -2.99 -6.79 -10.05
CA ALA A 204 -2.38 -8.10 -10.16
C ALA A 204 -3.30 -9.16 -9.58
N LYS A 205 -3.25 -10.35 -10.17
CA LYS A 205 -3.96 -11.52 -9.67
C LYS A 205 -2.99 -12.44 -8.95
N LEU A 206 -3.36 -12.84 -7.74
CA LEU A 206 -2.70 -13.91 -6.99
C LEU A 206 -3.64 -15.11 -6.98
N MET A 207 -3.11 -16.27 -7.37
CA MET A 207 -3.84 -17.54 -7.33
C MET A 207 -3.43 -18.30 -6.07
N PHE A 208 -4.37 -18.94 -5.38
CA PHE A 208 -4.10 -19.81 -4.24
C PHE A 208 -5.09 -20.99 -4.23
N ILE A 209 -4.75 -22.04 -3.50
CA ILE A 209 -5.63 -23.21 -3.29
C ILE A 209 -6.16 -23.12 -1.87
N THR A 210 -7.46 -23.35 -1.70
CA THR A 210 -8.09 -23.38 -0.38
C THR A 210 -7.68 -24.62 0.42
N PRO A 211 -7.56 -24.52 1.75
CA PRO A 211 -7.32 -25.67 2.61
C PRO A 211 -8.37 -26.78 2.46
N GLU A 212 -7.99 -28.01 2.78
CA GLU A 212 -8.92 -29.17 2.83
C GLU A 212 -9.94 -29.04 3.96
N THR A 213 -9.48 -28.55 5.12
CA THR A 213 -10.33 -28.42 6.30
C THR A 213 -11.25 -27.22 6.16
N GLN A 214 -12.53 -27.39 6.45
CA GLN A 214 -13.49 -26.29 6.46
C GLN A 214 -13.25 -25.38 7.68
N GLY A 215 -13.48 -24.08 7.53
CA GLY A 215 -13.28 -23.12 8.60
C GLY A 215 -12.99 -21.70 8.12
N ALA A 216 -12.78 -20.82 9.09
CA ALA A 216 -12.34 -19.45 8.86
C ALA A 216 -10.81 -19.39 8.89
N TYR A 217 -10.22 -18.72 7.90
CA TYR A 217 -8.78 -18.54 7.78
C TYR A 217 -8.45 -17.06 7.58
N VAL A 218 -7.35 -16.62 8.19
CA VAL A 218 -6.81 -15.27 8.03
C VAL A 218 -5.51 -15.39 7.25
N LEU A 219 -5.55 -15.04 5.97
CA LEU A 219 -4.35 -14.97 5.13
C LEU A 219 -3.66 -13.63 5.33
N LYS A 220 -2.33 -13.60 5.20
CA LYS A 220 -1.53 -12.39 5.25
C LYS A 220 -1.20 -11.93 3.84
N LEU A 221 -1.60 -10.72 3.48
CA LEU A 221 -1.15 -10.04 2.26
C LEU A 221 -0.09 -9.00 2.62
N LEU A 222 1.16 -9.25 2.21
CA LEU A 222 2.23 -8.28 2.28
C LEU A 222 2.38 -7.56 0.94
N VAL A 223 2.38 -6.23 0.96
CA VAL A 223 2.67 -5.36 -0.18
C VAL A 223 4.00 -4.66 0.10
N MET A 224 5.09 -5.21 -0.45
CA MET A 224 6.45 -4.76 -0.17
C MET A 224 7.04 -3.98 -1.33
N SER A 225 7.64 -2.83 -1.05
CA SER A 225 8.36 -2.05 -2.07
C SER A 225 9.64 -2.77 -2.49
N ASP A 226 10.07 -2.58 -3.73
CA ASP A 226 11.44 -2.89 -4.14
C ASP A 226 12.36 -1.66 -4.14
N ALA A 227 11.89 -0.50 -3.69
CA ALA A 227 12.63 0.76 -3.76
C ALA A 227 12.65 1.58 -2.47
N TYR A 228 11.70 1.42 -1.56
CA TYR A 228 11.61 2.25 -0.36
C TYR A 228 11.67 1.39 0.89
N LEU A 229 12.42 1.85 1.90
CA LEU A 229 12.39 1.25 3.23
C LEU A 229 11.23 1.81 4.03
N GLY A 230 10.63 0.98 4.89
CA GLY A 230 9.60 1.40 5.84
C GLY A 230 8.25 1.77 5.23
N LEU A 231 8.01 1.43 3.96
CA LEU A 231 6.72 1.62 3.25
C LEU A 231 5.99 0.31 2.92
N ASP A 232 6.48 -0.81 3.43
CA ASP A 232 5.83 -2.11 3.28
C ASP A 232 4.53 -2.13 4.10
N GLN A 233 3.48 -2.73 3.56
CA GLN A 233 2.16 -2.80 4.19
C GLN A 233 1.73 -4.26 4.35
N GLU A 234 1.03 -4.55 5.45
CA GLU A 234 0.48 -5.87 5.75
C GLU A 234 -1.02 -5.76 5.97
N TYR A 235 -1.78 -6.68 5.37
CA TYR A 235 -3.24 -6.75 5.48
C TYR A 235 -3.69 -8.17 5.81
N ASP A 236 -4.72 -8.27 6.64
CA ASP A 236 -5.45 -9.51 6.87
C ASP A 236 -6.49 -9.71 5.77
N VAL A 237 -6.46 -10.87 5.11
CA VAL A 237 -7.43 -11.30 4.11
C VAL A 237 -8.20 -12.49 4.68
N ASN A 238 -9.40 -12.20 5.19
CA ASN A 238 -10.28 -13.20 5.77
C ASN A 238 -10.96 -14.02 4.68
N ILE A 239 -10.88 -15.35 4.78
CA ILE A 239 -11.58 -16.29 3.90
C ILE A 239 -12.35 -17.32 4.75
N THR A 240 -13.43 -17.85 4.19
CA THR A 240 -14.16 -18.98 4.79
C THR A 240 -14.26 -20.11 3.77
N VAL A 241 -13.85 -21.32 4.17
CA VAL A 241 -13.93 -22.54 3.36
C VAL A 241 -15.05 -23.44 3.90
N GLY A 242 -15.95 -23.89 3.04
CA GLY A 242 -17.15 -24.64 3.42
C GLY A 242 -18.36 -23.76 3.74
N GLU A 243 -19.44 -24.36 4.25
CA GLU A 243 -20.66 -23.61 4.60
C GLU A 243 -20.39 -22.59 5.72
N ASN A 244 -20.90 -21.36 5.56
CA ASN A 244 -20.82 -20.30 6.57
C ASN A 244 -21.40 -20.79 7.91
N GLN A 245 -20.57 -21.30 8.83
CA GLN A 245 -20.95 -21.47 10.23
C GLN A 245 -20.90 -20.13 10.99
N MET A 246 -21.50 -19.09 10.42
CA MET A 246 -21.96 -17.93 11.18
C MET A 246 -23.47 -17.79 11.01
N THR A 247 -24.20 -18.83 11.40
CA THR A 247 -25.47 -18.61 12.10
C THR A 247 -25.13 -18.19 13.53
N LEU A 248 -24.92 -16.89 13.73
CA LEU A 248 -25.20 -16.30 15.03
C LEU A 248 -26.66 -16.65 15.33
N SER A 249 -26.91 -17.45 16.37
CA SER A 249 -28.24 -17.65 16.90
C SER A 249 -28.86 -16.27 17.14
N ALA A 250 -30.06 -16.05 16.61
CA ALA A 250 -30.80 -14.79 16.71
C ALA A 250 -31.10 -14.34 18.16
N ASP A 251 -30.64 -15.08 19.17
CA ASP A 251 -30.89 -14.84 20.59
C ASP A 251 -29.86 -13.93 21.26
N ALA A 252 -28.80 -13.48 20.57
CA ALA A 252 -27.75 -12.64 21.17
C ALA A 252 -27.95 -11.11 20.99
N SER A 253 -29.04 -10.65 20.37
CA SER A 253 -29.24 -9.23 20.04
C SER A 253 -30.52 -8.59 20.60
N VAL A 254 -30.91 -8.95 21.83
CA VAL A 254 -31.86 -8.15 22.60
C VAL A 254 -31.27 -7.82 23.97
N ILE A 255 -30.55 -6.71 24.05
CA ILE A 255 -30.42 -5.99 25.32
C ILE A 255 -31.83 -5.48 25.62
N SER A 256 -32.54 -6.14 26.53
CA SER A 256 -33.87 -5.68 26.96
C SER A 256 -33.76 -4.28 27.56
N LYS A 257 -34.82 -3.48 27.42
CA LYS A 257 -34.87 -2.11 27.94
C LYS A 257 -34.60 -2.05 29.45
N GLU A 258 -34.79 -3.13 30.19
CA GLU A 258 -34.48 -3.20 31.62
C GLU A 258 -32.97 -3.06 31.90
N LYS A 259 -32.09 -3.62 31.05
CA LYS A 259 -30.62 -3.52 31.23
C LYS A 259 -30.06 -2.12 30.94
N LEU A 260 -30.79 -1.27 30.21
CA LEU A 260 -30.37 0.11 29.93
C LEU A 260 -30.60 1.06 31.12
N ALA A 261 -31.53 0.72 32.02
CA ALA A 261 -31.80 1.52 33.22
C ALA A 261 -30.73 1.36 34.30
N GLU A 262 -29.90 0.31 34.23
CA GLU A 262 -28.80 0.04 35.16
C GLU A 262 -27.54 0.88 34.87
N TYR A 263 -27.52 1.58 33.73
CA TYR A 263 -26.39 2.41 33.27
C TYR A 263 -26.69 3.92 33.29
N GLN A 264 -27.80 4.36 33.88
CA GLN A 264 -28.12 5.77 34.16
C GLN A 264 -28.10 6.03 35.66
#